data_AF-A0A9D5DLU2-F1
#
_entry.id   AF-A0A9D5DLU2-F1
#
_cell.length_a   1.000
_cell.length_b   1.000
_cell.length_c   1.000
_cell.angle_alpha   90.00
_cell.angle_beta   90.00
_cell.angle_gamma   90.00
#
_symmetry.space_group_name_H-M   'P 1'
#
loop_
_entity.id
_entity.type
_entity.pdbx_description
1 polymer ?
#
loop_
_entity_poly.entity_id
_entity_poly.type
_entity_poly.pdbx_seq_one_letter_code
_entity_poly.pdbx_strand_id
1 'polypeptide(L)'
;MWNVASEFICGCFQQGGFAKKMLEDTVKELDFRKDTELSFYGAAISSQHELKQQKSNINADSWLVSWNLLGIADGVSSVESEGFDPSQLPSELLKNCVELCNMRENNRMQFDSASQKIFQKNSIPFHSYEFLKHILCRSCSNCASYGSTTCLLCFLDGNQLWISNVGDSQMIVLRPSKKEPLSLPPIPYIESPIDRRPITGDPRRRLPSNVSVGGYDIIARSEVQQHFFNCPHQLTIMPDINCSTDEILKRAANVAQSFRVDTCPGDLIIIGTDGIFDNIFDEDIIDIVNQARKRYGRVFDDNPVLVADFIAKELLTYALKAANSVPSGSRAKVTPFSEGALIDVNRHIEGGKPDDITVMVAFVAYSDRLSSNMSNISPEIYSGTSYLGSSAKFNNDMSMYIINGERYSYSSISEKFSILGSLTSRYK
;
A
#
# COMPACT_ATOMS: atom_id res chain seq x y z
N MET A 1 -26.41 21.98 -0.90
CA MET A 1 -26.75 22.69 0.35
C MET A 1 -25.54 22.72 1.30
N TRP A 2 -24.39 23.17 0.80
CA TRP A 2 -23.16 23.38 1.55
C TRP A 2 -22.78 24.82 1.24
N ASN A 3 -23.08 25.74 2.16
CA ASN A 3 -22.60 27.15 2.20
C ASN A 3 -23.21 28.01 3.34
N VAL A 4 -23.99 27.47 4.27
CA VAL A 4 -24.65 28.28 5.32
C VAL A 4 -24.02 28.10 6.72
N ALA A 5 -23.10 27.15 6.90
CA ALA A 5 -22.56 26.85 8.23
C ALA A 5 -21.44 27.82 8.70
N SER A 6 -20.85 28.63 7.82
CA SER A 6 -19.72 29.51 8.19
C SER A 6 -20.12 30.88 8.74
N GLU A 7 -21.39 31.30 8.62
CA GLU A 7 -21.82 32.65 9.07
C GLU A 7 -22.50 32.69 10.45
N PHE A 8 -22.81 31.54 11.07
CA PHE A 8 -23.51 31.52 12.36
C PHE A 8 -22.60 31.57 13.60
N ILE A 9 -21.27 31.63 13.45
CA ILE A 9 -20.33 31.68 14.58
C ILE A 9 -20.11 33.12 15.08
N CYS A 10 -20.66 34.14 14.42
CA CYS A 10 -20.62 35.52 14.91
C CYS A 10 -21.99 35.95 15.47
N GLY A 11 -22.18 35.73 16.76
CA GLY A 11 -23.23 36.37 17.55
C GLY A 11 -24.37 35.45 17.96
N CYS A 12 -24.21 34.78 19.11
CA CYS A 12 -25.27 34.50 20.10
C CYS A 12 -24.67 33.71 21.28
N PHE A 13 -23.75 34.32 22.03
CA PHE A 13 -23.47 33.89 23.40
C PHE A 13 -24.58 34.43 24.29
N GLN A 14 -25.68 33.70 24.43
CA GLN A 14 -26.51 33.72 25.63
C GLN A 14 -27.57 32.60 25.57
N GLN A 15 -27.45 31.66 26.52
CA GLN A 15 -28.35 30.55 26.90
C GLN A 15 -27.80 29.14 26.61
N GLY A 16 -27.16 28.57 27.64
CA GLY A 16 -26.43 27.30 27.66
C GLY A 16 -27.25 26.01 27.53
N GLY A 17 -28.45 26.05 26.95
CA GLY A 17 -29.25 24.84 26.65
C GLY A 17 -29.13 24.39 25.20
N PHE A 18 -29.18 25.32 24.24
CA PHE A 18 -29.19 25.01 22.82
C PHE A 18 -27.81 24.60 22.30
N ALA A 19 -26.75 25.30 22.71
CA ALA A 19 -25.38 24.96 22.35
C ALA A 19 -24.96 23.59 22.91
N LYS A 20 -25.39 23.24 24.12
CA LYS A 20 -25.13 21.92 24.73
C LYS A 20 -25.84 20.80 23.97
N LYS A 21 -27.11 21.01 23.60
CA LYS A 21 -27.88 20.06 22.81
C LYS A 21 -27.32 19.91 21.38
N MET A 22 -26.92 21.00 20.72
CA MET A 22 -26.21 20.91 19.44
C MET A 22 -24.86 20.21 19.58
N LEU A 23 -24.11 20.43 20.66
CA LEU A 23 -22.85 19.71 20.90
C LEU A 23 -23.12 18.22 21.11
N GLU A 24 -24.13 17.86 21.90
CA GLU A 24 -24.53 16.46 22.12
C GLU A 24 -25.06 15.80 20.84
N ASP A 25 -25.84 16.52 20.04
CA ASP A 25 -26.36 16.03 18.76
C ASP A 25 -25.25 15.93 17.70
N THR A 26 -24.30 16.86 17.69
CA THR A 26 -23.10 16.83 16.82
C THR A 26 -22.14 15.72 17.26
N VAL A 27 -21.94 15.52 18.56
CA VAL A 27 -21.15 14.41 19.12
C VAL A 27 -21.83 13.09 18.79
N LYS A 28 -23.16 12.98 18.94
CA LYS A 28 -23.91 11.79 18.50
C LYS A 28 -23.86 11.57 16.99
N GLU A 29 -23.89 12.62 16.17
CA GLU A 29 -23.75 12.51 14.72
C GLU A 29 -22.31 12.14 14.32
N LEU A 30 -21.30 12.65 15.03
CA LEU A 30 -19.89 12.27 14.88
C LEU A 30 -19.65 10.81 15.33
N ASP A 31 -20.28 10.38 16.42
CA ASP A 31 -20.22 8.99 16.90
C ASP A 31 -20.99 8.05 15.95
N PHE A 32 -22.17 8.45 15.46
CA PHE A 32 -22.93 7.70 14.45
C PHE A 32 -22.20 7.62 13.09
N ARG A 33 -21.48 8.67 12.69
CA ARG A 33 -20.59 8.62 11.51
C ARG A 33 -19.38 7.72 11.74
N LYS A 34 -18.83 7.66 12.95
CA LYS A 34 -17.71 6.77 13.31
C LYS A 34 -18.12 5.28 13.26
N ASP A 35 -19.36 4.95 13.60
CA ASP A 35 -19.85 3.57 13.63
C ASP A 35 -20.14 2.98 12.23
N THR A 36 -20.20 3.80 11.18
CA THR A 36 -20.51 3.39 9.80
C THR A 36 -19.35 3.55 8.81
N GLU A 37 -18.18 3.94 9.30
CA GLU A 37 -16.99 4.19 8.48
C GLU A 37 -16.31 2.86 8.08
N LEU A 38 -15.82 2.80 6.84
CA LEU A 38 -15.03 1.66 6.38
C LEU A 38 -13.62 1.75 6.94
N SER A 39 -13.07 0.60 7.32
CA SER A 39 -11.69 0.43 7.76
C SER A 39 -11.03 -0.72 7.02
N PHE A 40 -9.70 -0.67 6.94
CA PHE A 40 -8.86 -1.78 6.57
C PHE A 40 -8.71 -2.76 7.73
N TYR A 41 -8.78 -4.03 7.39
CA TYR A 41 -8.43 -5.16 8.25
C TYR A 41 -7.46 -6.03 7.50
N GLY A 42 -6.18 -5.85 7.76
CA GLY A 42 -5.14 -6.41 6.93
C GLY A 42 -3.97 -7.01 7.69
N ALA A 43 -3.12 -7.67 6.91
CA ALA A 43 -1.85 -8.23 7.30
C ALA A 43 -0.82 -7.92 6.22
N ALA A 44 0.43 -7.69 6.64
CA ALA A 44 1.57 -7.57 5.74
C ALA A 44 2.67 -8.55 6.14
N ILE A 45 3.39 -9.07 5.16
CA ILE A 45 4.53 -9.96 5.34
C ILE A 45 5.62 -9.60 4.34
N SER A 46 6.88 -9.67 4.78
CA SER A 46 8.05 -9.42 3.95
C SER A 46 9.09 -10.52 4.16
N SER A 47 9.72 -10.97 3.07
CA SER A 47 10.86 -11.86 3.11
C SER A 47 11.77 -11.63 1.91
N GLN A 48 13.08 -11.67 2.15
CA GLN A 48 14.08 -11.60 1.09
C GLN A 48 14.33 -12.98 0.49
N HIS A 49 14.44 -13.08 -0.83
CA HIS A 49 14.82 -14.32 -1.50
C HIS A 49 16.24 -14.78 -1.13
N GLU A 50 16.45 -16.10 -1.01
CA GLU A 50 17.72 -16.71 -0.55
C GLU A 50 18.95 -16.23 -1.36
N LEU A 51 18.81 -16.05 -2.67
CA LEU A 51 19.88 -15.54 -3.54
C LEU A 51 20.33 -14.10 -3.21
N LYS A 52 19.43 -13.24 -2.68
CA LYS A 52 19.81 -11.91 -2.17
C LYS A 52 20.45 -12.03 -0.78
N GLN A 53 19.90 -12.88 0.09
CA GLN A 53 20.46 -13.14 1.42
C GLN A 53 21.90 -13.67 1.34
N GLN A 54 22.19 -14.58 0.39
CA GLN A 54 23.53 -15.14 0.18
C GLN A 54 24.58 -14.08 -0.22
N LYS A 55 24.14 -12.98 -0.83
CA LYS A 55 25.01 -11.84 -1.16
C LYS A 55 25.19 -10.87 0.01
N SER A 56 24.60 -11.18 1.18
CA SER A 56 24.55 -10.31 2.36
C SER A 56 23.89 -8.96 2.08
N ASN A 57 23.00 -8.89 1.08
CA ASN A 57 22.24 -7.70 0.78
C ASN A 57 21.20 -7.45 1.88
N ILE A 58 20.94 -6.19 2.17
CA ILE A 58 19.89 -5.78 3.11
C ILE A 58 18.53 -5.92 2.40
N ASN A 59 17.51 -6.39 3.13
CA ASN A 59 16.13 -6.32 2.63
C ASN A 59 15.71 -4.84 2.59
N ALA A 60 15.51 -4.33 1.39
CA ALA A 60 15.27 -2.92 1.14
C ALA A 60 13.78 -2.54 1.20
N ASP A 61 12.88 -3.52 1.29
CA ASP A 61 11.45 -3.25 1.37
C ASP A 61 11.04 -2.68 2.73
N SER A 62 10.11 -1.72 2.69
CA SER A 62 9.38 -1.25 3.85
C SER A 62 7.88 -1.25 3.61
N TRP A 63 7.12 -1.51 4.67
CA TRP A 63 5.67 -1.55 4.61
C TRP A 63 5.02 -0.93 5.85
N LEU A 64 3.79 -0.48 5.67
CA LEU A 64 2.98 0.25 6.64
C LEU A 64 1.52 -0.27 6.62
N VAL A 65 1.02 -0.71 7.77
CA VAL A 65 -0.39 -1.11 7.94
C VAL A 65 -1.05 -0.27 9.03
N SER A 66 -2.21 0.31 8.71
CA SER A 66 -3.13 1.00 9.63
C SER A 66 -4.58 0.76 9.19
N TRP A 67 -5.54 1.18 10.02
CA TRP A 67 -6.98 1.07 9.78
C TRP A 67 -7.48 1.89 8.57
N ASN A 68 -6.77 2.95 8.19
CA ASN A 68 -7.13 3.82 7.05
C ASN A 68 -5.96 4.09 6.09
N LEU A 69 -4.76 3.60 6.38
CA LEU A 69 -3.55 3.87 5.60
C LEU A 69 -2.75 2.60 5.42
N LEU A 70 -2.49 2.26 4.16
CA LEU A 70 -1.60 1.19 3.75
C LEU A 70 -0.46 1.80 2.92
N GLY A 71 0.74 1.28 3.07
CA GLY A 71 1.90 1.76 2.32
C GLY A 71 2.94 0.68 2.09
N ILE A 72 3.58 0.73 0.94
CA ILE A 72 4.76 -0.08 0.62
C ILE A 72 5.79 0.81 -0.08
N ALA A 73 7.07 0.54 0.17
CA ALA A 73 8.17 1.21 -0.49
C ALA A 73 9.29 0.20 -0.73
N ASP A 74 9.72 0.06 -1.98
CA ASP A 74 10.78 -0.86 -2.39
C ASP A 74 12.07 -0.07 -2.57
N GLY A 75 13.08 -0.34 -1.75
CA GLY A 75 14.36 0.34 -1.80
C GLY A 75 15.29 -0.26 -2.87
N VAL A 76 15.96 0.61 -3.62
CA VAL A 76 16.85 0.16 -4.69
C VAL A 76 18.14 -0.41 -4.11
N SER A 77 18.32 -1.72 -4.17
CA SER A 77 19.48 -2.39 -3.56
C SER A 77 20.84 -1.92 -4.10
N SER A 78 20.92 -1.34 -5.31
CA SER A 78 22.20 -0.92 -5.90
C SER A 78 22.89 0.22 -5.14
N VAL A 79 22.18 0.99 -4.31
CA VAL A 79 22.77 2.06 -3.50
C VAL A 79 23.76 1.54 -2.45
N GLU A 80 23.71 0.24 -2.12
CA GLU A 80 24.72 -0.43 -1.29
C GLU A 80 26.13 -0.30 -1.88
N SER A 81 26.24 -0.31 -3.21
CA SER A 81 27.54 -0.14 -3.90
C SER A 81 28.13 1.26 -3.73
N GLU A 82 27.30 2.24 -3.34
CA GLU A 82 27.69 3.61 -3.01
C GLU A 82 27.87 3.83 -1.50
N GLY A 83 27.70 2.77 -0.68
CA GLY A 83 27.89 2.81 0.77
C GLY A 83 26.66 3.25 1.56
N PHE A 84 25.47 3.24 0.96
CA PHE A 84 24.22 3.56 1.63
C PHE A 84 23.39 2.31 1.93
N ASP A 85 22.67 2.32 3.06
CA ASP A 85 21.76 1.27 3.44
C ASP A 85 20.41 1.45 2.70
N PRO A 86 20.01 0.49 1.85
CA PRO A 86 18.87 0.63 0.95
C PRO A 86 17.53 0.61 1.70
N SER A 87 17.50 0.20 2.97
CA SER A 87 16.27 0.15 3.79
C SER A 87 15.93 1.47 4.48
N GLN A 88 16.87 2.42 4.54
CA GLN A 88 16.69 3.64 5.34
C GLN A 88 15.68 4.62 4.74
N LEU A 89 15.88 5.02 3.48
CA LEU A 89 14.96 5.92 2.78
C LEU A 89 13.52 5.38 2.72
N PRO A 90 13.25 4.12 2.30
CA PRO A 90 11.86 3.61 2.27
C PRO A 90 11.21 3.63 3.66
N SER A 91 11.93 3.25 4.72
CA SER A 91 11.39 3.28 6.09
C SER A 91 11.11 4.71 6.59
N GLU A 92 12.04 5.64 6.37
CA GLU A 92 11.88 7.04 6.72
C GLU A 92 10.70 7.67 5.96
N LEU A 93 10.58 7.39 4.66
CA LEU A 93 9.50 7.90 3.82
C LEU A 93 8.12 7.49 4.34
N LEU A 94 7.93 6.21 4.67
CA LEU A 94 6.65 5.73 5.21
C LEU A 94 6.33 6.35 6.58
N LYS A 95 7.33 6.57 7.45
CA LYS A 95 7.16 7.28 8.72
C LYS A 95 6.72 8.73 8.51
N ASN A 96 7.36 9.44 7.59
CA ASN A 96 6.96 10.81 7.22
C ASN A 96 5.53 10.86 6.64
N CYS A 97 5.15 9.86 5.83
CA CYS A 97 3.78 9.75 5.31
C CYS A 97 2.75 9.58 6.42
N VAL A 98 3.03 8.75 7.44
CA VAL A 98 2.17 8.63 8.62
C VAL A 98 2.00 9.98 9.33
N GLU A 99 3.09 10.70 9.59
CA GLU A 99 3.04 12.00 10.25
C GLU A 99 2.18 13.00 9.47
N LEU A 100 2.38 13.11 8.16
CA LEU A 100 1.62 14.04 7.33
C LEU A 100 0.15 13.64 7.15
N CYS A 101 -0.17 12.34 7.05
CA CYS A 101 -1.54 11.84 7.09
C CYS A 101 -2.23 12.27 8.39
N ASN A 102 -1.59 12.03 9.53
CA ASN A 102 -2.09 12.43 10.84
C ASN A 102 -2.34 13.94 10.95
N MET A 103 -1.39 14.76 10.48
CA MET A 103 -1.57 16.22 10.46
C MET A 103 -2.79 16.63 9.64
N ARG A 104 -3.03 15.97 8.50
CA ARG A 104 -4.19 16.22 7.66
C ARG A 104 -5.49 15.78 8.33
N GLU A 105 -5.50 14.62 8.99
CA GLU A 105 -6.68 14.14 9.72
C GLU A 105 -7.07 15.07 10.87
N ASN A 106 -6.08 15.63 11.58
CA ASN A 106 -6.31 16.61 12.64
C ASN A 106 -6.92 17.92 12.12
N ASN A 107 -6.44 18.43 10.97
CA ASN A 107 -6.98 19.66 10.38
C ASN A 107 -6.79 19.68 8.86
N ARG A 108 -7.77 19.12 8.14
CA ARG A 108 -7.77 19.00 6.67
C ARG A 108 -7.59 20.35 5.99
N MET A 109 -8.34 21.37 6.41
CA MET A 109 -8.29 22.70 5.80
C MET A 109 -6.91 23.36 5.94
N GLN A 110 -6.31 23.29 7.14
CA GLN A 110 -5.00 23.87 7.38
C GLN A 110 -3.92 23.13 6.58
N PHE A 111 -3.94 21.80 6.59
CA PHE A 111 -2.98 20.98 5.86
C PHE A 111 -3.07 21.21 4.34
N ASP A 112 -4.28 21.21 3.79
CA ASP A 112 -4.50 21.37 2.35
C ASP A 112 -4.13 22.80 1.91
N SER A 113 -4.44 23.82 2.72
CA SER A 113 -4.01 25.22 2.47
C SER A 113 -2.48 25.38 2.52
N ALA A 114 -1.81 24.73 3.48
CA ALA A 114 -0.35 24.74 3.56
C ALA A 114 0.28 24.04 2.35
N SER A 115 -0.26 22.90 1.95
CA SER A 115 0.19 22.15 0.77
C SER A 115 0.03 22.99 -0.51
N GLN A 116 -1.09 23.68 -0.67
CA GLN A 116 -1.32 24.59 -1.80
C GLN A 116 -0.22 25.67 -1.88
N LYS A 117 0.11 26.31 -0.76
CA LYS A 117 1.18 27.34 -0.72
C LYS A 117 2.55 26.76 -1.08
N ILE A 118 2.89 25.59 -0.55
CA ILE A 118 4.16 24.91 -0.82
C ILE A 118 4.29 24.55 -2.31
N PHE A 119 3.23 24.01 -2.91
CA PHE A 119 3.20 23.60 -4.31
C PHE A 119 3.26 24.81 -5.25
N GLN A 120 2.47 25.86 -4.98
CA GLN A 120 2.48 27.10 -5.76
C GLN A 120 3.85 27.81 -5.70
N LYS A 121 4.48 27.90 -4.52
CA LYS A 121 5.84 28.45 -4.37
C LYS A 121 6.84 27.74 -5.31
N ASN A 122 6.65 26.43 -5.49
CA ASN A 122 7.52 25.59 -6.30
C ASN A 122 7.08 25.43 -7.76
N SER A 123 6.07 26.18 -8.20
CA SER A 123 5.49 26.06 -9.56
C SER A 123 4.97 24.66 -9.89
N ILE A 124 4.55 23.90 -8.87
CA ILE A 124 3.95 22.57 -9.02
C ILE A 124 2.43 22.74 -9.10
N PRO A 125 1.74 22.15 -10.10
CA PRO A 125 0.28 22.13 -10.15
C PRO A 125 -0.31 21.55 -8.87
N PHE A 126 -1.36 22.18 -8.35
CA PHE A 126 -2.05 21.74 -7.14
C PHE A 126 -3.50 21.43 -7.45
N HIS A 127 -3.93 20.21 -7.11
CA HIS A 127 -5.32 19.78 -7.22
C HIS A 127 -5.77 19.25 -5.87
N SER A 128 -6.85 19.81 -5.30
CA SER A 128 -7.28 19.45 -3.93
C SER A 128 -7.64 17.97 -3.77
N TYR A 129 -8.00 17.28 -4.85
CA TYR A 129 -8.30 15.85 -4.86
C TYR A 129 -7.03 14.97 -4.96
N GLU A 130 -5.82 15.53 -5.05
CA GLU A 130 -4.55 14.77 -5.09
C GLU A 130 -3.84 14.80 -3.72
N PHE A 131 -4.60 14.88 -2.62
CA PHE A 131 -4.01 15.10 -1.28
C PHE A 131 -3.00 14.01 -0.87
N LEU A 132 -3.19 12.75 -1.29
CA LEU A 132 -2.26 11.67 -0.96
C LEU A 132 -0.94 11.80 -1.74
N LYS A 133 -0.99 12.32 -2.97
CA LYS A 133 0.20 12.75 -3.71
C LYS A 133 0.89 13.91 -3.00
N HIS A 134 0.14 14.89 -2.49
CA HIS A 134 0.74 15.98 -1.71
C HIS A 134 1.46 15.48 -0.46
N ILE A 135 0.88 14.49 0.23
CA ILE A 135 1.52 13.81 1.36
C ILE A 135 2.80 13.14 0.91
N LEU A 136 2.76 12.28 -0.11
CA LEU A 136 3.93 11.55 -0.61
C LEU A 136 5.08 12.50 -1.00
N CYS A 137 4.80 13.54 -1.80
CA CYS A 137 5.83 14.48 -2.23
C CYS A 137 6.45 15.25 -1.06
N ARG A 138 5.63 15.70 -0.10
CA ARG A 138 6.11 16.42 1.08
C ARG A 138 6.89 15.51 2.01
N SER A 139 6.47 14.25 2.18
CA SER A 139 7.19 13.24 2.96
C SER A 139 8.57 12.98 2.38
N CYS A 140 8.66 12.82 1.06
CA CYS A 140 9.93 12.65 0.35
C CYS A 140 10.84 13.87 0.53
N SER A 141 10.31 15.10 0.41
CA SER A 141 11.10 16.32 0.63
C SER A 141 11.59 16.52 2.08
N ASN A 142 11.00 15.79 3.03
CA ASN A 142 11.37 15.81 4.45
C ASN A 142 12.34 14.68 4.83
N CYS A 143 12.67 13.75 3.91
CA CYS A 143 13.62 12.68 4.17
C CYS A 143 15.06 13.19 4.19
N ALA A 144 15.87 12.63 5.08
CA ALA A 144 17.29 12.91 5.21
C ALA A 144 18.17 11.71 4.84
N SER A 145 17.61 10.50 4.83
CA SER A 145 18.32 9.28 4.43
C SER A 145 18.60 9.30 2.92
N TYR A 146 19.83 8.93 2.56
CA TYR A 146 20.18 8.70 1.17
C TYR A 146 19.63 7.37 0.68
N GLY A 147 19.25 7.32 -0.59
CA GLY A 147 18.75 6.13 -1.25
C GLY A 147 17.89 6.46 -2.47
N SER A 148 17.30 5.40 -3.03
CA SER A 148 16.26 5.50 -4.05
C SER A 148 15.18 4.49 -3.71
N THR A 149 13.90 4.83 -3.93
CA THR A 149 12.80 3.92 -3.60
C THR A 149 11.57 4.14 -4.47
N THR A 150 10.82 3.07 -4.74
CA THR A 150 9.43 3.16 -5.19
C THR A 150 8.52 3.42 -3.98
N CYS A 151 7.29 3.88 -4.18
CA CYS A 151 6.34 3.99 -3.09
C CYS A 151 4.89 3.96 -3.59
N LEU A 152 4.07 3.10 -2.98
CA LEU A 152 2.63 3.06 -3.20
C LEU A 152 1.92 3.25 -1.86
N LEU A 153 1.06 4.26 -1.81
CA LEU A 153 0.19 4.57 -0.67
C LEU A 153 -1.27 4.38 -1.05
N CYS A 154 -2.05 3.82 -0.12
CA CYS A 154 -3.50 3.69 -0.20
C CYS A 154 -4.11 4.27 1.08
N PHE A 155 -5.01 5.25 0.94
CA PHE A 155 -5.71 5.88 2.06
C PHE A 155 -7.23 5.73 1.89
N LEU A 156 -7.93 5.26 2.91
CA LEU A 156 -9.38 5.10 2.91
C LEU A 156 -10.03 6.31 3.59
N ASP A 157 -10.84 7.07 2.84
CA ASP A 157 -11.64 8.20 3.34
C ASP A 157 -13.11 7.95 3.00
N GLY A 158 -13.89 7.52 4.01
CA GLY A 158 -15.26 7.06 3.79
C GLY A 158 -15.30 5.80 2.90
N ASN A 159 -15.91 5.92 1.71
CA ASN A 159 -15.98 4.85 0.72
C ASN A 159 -15.03 5.05 -0.48
N GLN A 160 -14.10 6.00 -0.38
CA GLN A 160 -13.11 6.24 -1.42
C GLN A 160 -11.75 5.74 -0.97
N LEU A 161 -11.19 4.84 -1.76
CA LEU A 161 -9.78 4.48 -1.70
C LEU A 161 -9.01 5.50 -2.54
N TRP A 162 -8.14 6.26 -1.91
CA TRP A 162 -7.21 7.19 -2.54
C TRP A 162 -5.86 6.51 -2.71
N ILE A 163 -5.25 6.64 -3.88
CA ILE A 163 -4.00 5.99 -4.21
C ILE A 163 -2.99 7.05 -4.66
N SER A 164 -1.74 6.90 -4.22
CA SER A 164 -0.60 7.59 -4.80
C SER A 164 0.50 6.57 -5.08
N ASN A 165 0.97 6.50 -6.33
CA ASN A 165 2.00 5.55 -6.76
C ASN A 165 3.21 6.27 -7.37
N VAL A 166 4.40 5.78 -7.03
CA VAL A 166 5.68 6.05 -7.69
C VAL A 166 6.37 4.70 -7.92
N GLY A 167 6.54 4.30 -9.18
CA GLY A 167 7.27 3.08 -9.57
C GLY A 167 6.37 1.89 -9.94
N ASP A 168 6.89 0.69 -9.74
CA ASP A 168 6.33 -0.59 -10.20
C ASP A 168 5.80 -1.51 -9.08
N SER A 169 5.87 -1.06 -7.83
CA SER A 169 4.96 -1.55 -6.78
C SER A 169 3.52 -1.43 -7.26
N GLN A 170 2.69 -2.42 -6.94
CA GLN A 170 1.33 -2.49 -7.47
C GLN A 170 0.30 -2.75 -6.38
N MET A 171 -0.90 -2.25 -6.67
CA MET A 171 -2.11 -2.50 -5.92
C MET A 171 -3.18 -3.06 -6.86
N ILE A 172 -3.94 -4.04 -6.38
CA ILE A 172 -5.19 -4.48 -6.98
C ILE A 172 -6.33 -4.45 -5.97
N VAL A 173 -7.51 -4.09 -6.45
CA VAL A 173 -8.77 -4.19 -5.71
C VAL A 173 -9.56 -5.37 -6.24
N LEU A 174 -9.73 -6.38 -5.42
CA LEU A 174 -10.55 -7.56 -5.70
C LEU A 174 -11.93 -7.39 -5.09
N ARG A 175 -12.98 -7.51 -5.90
CA ARG A 175 -14.37 -7.46 -5.46
C ARG A 175 -15.04 -8.82 -5.61
N PRO A 176 -15.83 -9.29 -4.63
CA PRO A 176 -16.60 -10.52 -4.77
C PRO A 176 -17.45 -10.53 -6.04
N SER A 177 -17.27 -11.57 -6.84
CA SER A 177 -18.01 -11.79 -8.08
C SER A 177 -19.27 -12.64 -7.83
N LYS A 178 -20.24 -12.53 -8.72
CA LYS A 178 -21.40 -13.44 -8.77
C LYS A 178 -21.10 -14.72 -9.55
N LYS A 179 -19.99 -14.77 -10.28
CA LYS A 179 -19.58 -15.95 -11.05
C LYS A 179 -18.84 -16.91 -10.14
N GLU A 180 -19.08 -18.20 -10.32
CA GLU A 180 -18.31 -19.23 -9.63
C GLU A 180 -16.85 -19.25 -10.11
N PRO A 181 -15.87 -19.57 -9.24
CA PRO A 181 -14.47 -19.74 -9.62
C PRO A 181 -14.28 -20.79 -10.72
N LEU A 182 -13.52 -20.44 -11.74
CA LEU A 182 -13.09 -21.34 -12.81
C LEU A 182 -11.90 -22.19 -12.37
N SER A 183 -11.79 -23.39 -12.93
CA SER A 183 -10.55 -24.16 -12.86
C SER A 183 -9.51 -23.52 -13.78
N LEU A 184 -8.40 -23.08 -13.21
CA LEU A 184 -7.31 -22.48 -13.99
C LEU A 184 -6.53 -23.55 -14.76
N PRO A 185 -6.05 -23.24 -15.98
CA PRO A 185 -5.12 -24.12 -16.67
C PRO A 185 -3.78 -24.25 -15.89
N PRO A 186 -2.97 -25.29 -16.11
CA PRO A 186 -1.64 -25.34 -15.53
C PRO A 186 -0.76 -24.23 -16.11
N ILE A 187 0.19 -23.72 -15.31
CA ILE A 187 1.23 -22.81 -15.82
C ILE A 187 2.14 -23.59 -16.77
N PRO A 188 2.35 -23.10 -18.00
CA PRO A 188 3.22 -23.78 -18.95
C PRO A 188 4.67 -23.74 -18.50
N TYR A 189 5.40 -24.79 -18.87
CA TYR A 189 6.85 -24.81 -18.74
C TYR A 189 7.49 -24.15 -19.98
N ILE A 190 8.62 -23.49 -19.78
CA ILE A 190 9.45 -22.98 -20.87
C ILE A 190 10.09 -24.19 -21.56
N GLU A 191 9.67 -24.49 -22.79
CA GLU A 191 10.16 -25.65 -23.56
C GLU A 191 11.50 -25.36 -24.25
N SER A 192 11.57 -24.24 -24.96
CA SER A 192 12.75 -23.69 -25.63
C SER A 192 12.71 -22.19 -25.38
N PRO A 193 13.74 -21.60 -24.74
CA PRO A 193 13.79 -20.15 -24.57
C PRO A 193 13.64 -19.45 -25.91
N ILE A 194 14.37 -19.90 -26.93
CA ILE A 194 14.48 -19.23 -28.24
C ILE A 194 13.16 -19.22 -29.02
N ASP A 195 12.32 -20.26 -28.87
CA ASP A 195 11.07 -20.40 -29.64
C ASP A 195 9.82 -19.94 -28.86
N ARG A 196 10.00 -19.47 -27.63
CA ARG A 196 8.91 -19.08 -26.76
C ARG A 196 8.15 -17.88 -27.34
N ARG A 197 6.82 -17.96 -27.26
CA ARG A 197 5.90 -16.84 -27.55
C ARG A 197 5.16 -16.44 -26.27
N PRO A 198 4.72 -15.17 -26.16
CA PRO A 198 3.88 -14.76 -25.05
C PRO A 198 2.61 -15.61 -24.96
N ILE A 199 2.21 -15.97 -23.73
CA ILE A 199 0.96 -16.69 -23.46
C ILE A 199 -0.22 -15.80 -23.87
N THR A 200 -0.14 -14.53 -23.47
CA THR A 200 -1.07 -13.47 -23.85
C THR A 200 -0.28 -12.22 -24.24
N GLY A 201 -0.96 -11.17 -24.69
CA GLY A 201 -0.31 -9.86 -24.91
C GLY A 201 -0.08 -9.06 -23.62
N ASP A 202 -0.33 -9.65 -22.45
CA ASP A 202 -0.24 -9.01 -21.14
C ASP A 202 0.64 -9.87 -20.23
N PRO A 203 1.78 -9.35 -19.74
CA PRO A 203 2.70 -10.13 -18.91
C PRO A 203 2.08 -10.58 -17.58
N ARG A 204 1.01 -9.92 -17.11
CA ARG A 204 0.35 -10.23 -15.84
C ARG A 204 -0.72 -11.31 -15.95
N ARG A 205 -1.08 -11.70 -17.18
CA ARG A 205 -2.23 -12.58 -17.42
C ARG A 205 -1.88 -13.83 -18.17
N ARG A 206 -2.43 -14.94 -17.67
CA ARG A 206 -2.37 -16.26 -18.30
C ARG A 206 -3.63 -16.56 -19.11
N LEU A 207 -4.73 -15.87 -18.84
CA LEU A 207 -5.98 -15.97 -19.60
C LEU A 207 -6.21 -14.71 -20.44
N PRO A 208 -6.87 -14.83 -21.61
CA PRO A 208 -7.26 -13.68 -22.41
C PRO A 208 -8.06 -12.65 -21.61
N SER A 209 -7.93 -11.36 -21.98
CA SER A 209 -8.45 -10.26 -21.17
C SER A 209 -9.97 -10.30 -20.92
N ASN A 210 -10.71 -10.91 -21.84
CA ASN A 210 -12.16 -11.09 -21.80
C ASN A 210 -12.63 -12.26 -20.92
N VAL A 211 -11.71 -13.04 -20.33
CA VAL A 211 -12.04 -14.14 -19.42
C VAL A 211 -11.90 -13.66 -17.98
N SER A 212 -12.92 -13.91 -17.16
CA SER A 212 -12.92 -13.62 -15.71
C SER A 212 -12.84 -14.93 -14.94
N VAL A 213 -12.00 -14.97 -13.90
CA VAL A 213 -11.75 -16.16 -13.08
C VAL A 213 -12.96 -16.52 -12.22
N GLY A 214 -13.78 -15.54 -11.83
CA GLY A 214 -14.91 -15.76 -10.93
C GLY A 214 -14.48 -15.89 -9.46
N GLY A 215 -15.46 -15.85 -8.55
CA GLY A 215 -15.28 -15.72 -7.11
C GLY A 215 -14.87 -14.31 -6.69
N TYR A 216 -13.79 -13.79 -7.26
CA TYR A 216 -13.37 -12.39 -7.19
C TYR A 216 -12.99 -11.87 -8.57
N ASP A 217 -13.27 -10.59 -8.81
CA ASP A 217 -12.85 -9.86 -10.01
C ASP A 217 -11.94 -8.68 -9.62
N ILE A 218 -10.89 -8.44 -10.40
CA ILE A 218 -10.07 -7.21 -10.29
C ILE A 218 -10.89 -6.05 -10.84
N ILE A 219 -11.31 -5.12 -9.97
CA ILE A 219 -12.08 -3.93 -10.37
C ILE A 219 -11.22 -2.69 -10.55
N ALA A 220 -10.03 -2.68 -9.98
CA ALA A 220 -9.06 -1.60 -10.14
C ALA A 220 -7.64 -2.13 -9.92
N ARG A 221 -6.69 -1.47 -10.57
CA ARG A 221 -5.26 -1.74 -10.49
C ARG A 221 -4.50 -0.41 -10.58
N SER A 222 -3.39 -0.27 -9.86
CA SER A 222 -2.45 0.84 -10.07
C SER A 222 -1.61 0.64 -11.33
N GLU A 223 -1.36 1.71 -12.06
CA GLU A 223 -0.46 1.66 -13.23
C GLU A 223 0.99 1.41 -12.80
N VAL A 224 1.69 0.57 -13.56
CA VAL A 224 3.14 0.37 -13.45
C VAL A 224 3.84 1.55 -14.08
N GLN A 225 4.75 2.18 -13.35
CA GLN A 225 5.47 3.36 -13.78
C GLN A 225 6.95 3.04 -13.97
N GLN A 226 7.39 2.99 -15.21
CA GLN A 226 8.76 2.62 -15.57
C GLN A 226 9.27 3.43 -16.76
N HIS A 227 10.58 3.69 -16.78
CA HIS A 227 11.25 4.30 -17.94
C HIS A 227 11.36 3.30 -19.10
N PHE A 228 11.63 2.04 -18.76
CA PHE A 228 11.67 0.86 -19.63
C PHE A 228 11.58 -0.38 -18.75
N PHE A 229 11.48 -1.57 -19.35
CA PHE A 229 11.33 -2.84 -18.63
C PHE A 229 12.32 -2.96 -17.45
N ASN A 230 11.79 -3.18 -16.26
CA ASN A 230 12.55 -3.38 -15.02
C ASN A 230 13.42 -2.17 -14.63
N CYS A 231 12.98 -0.96 -14.99
CA CYS A 231 13.56 0.32 -14.55
C CYS A 231 12.44 1.27 -14.09
N PRO A 232 11.96 1.12 -12.85
CA PRO A 232 10.85 1.92 -12.35
C PRO A 232 11.20 3.39 -12.18
N HIS A 233 10.16 4.22 -12.19
CA HIS A 233 10.26 5.57 -11.63
C HIS A 233 10.50 5.49 -10.12
N GLN A 234 11.33 6.38 -9.60
CA GLN A 234 11.80 6.30 -8.21
C GLN A 234 11.88 7.69 -7.55
N LEU A 235 11.76 7.69 -6.23
CA LEU A 235 12.06 8.82 -5.36
C LEU A 235 13.52 8.69 -4.91
N THR A 236 14.38 9.61 -5.36
CA THR A 236 15.84 9.51 -5.16
C THR A 236 16.39 10.69 -4.39
N ILE A 237 17.13 10.39 -3.32
CA ILE A 237 17.91 11.33 -2.52
C ILE A 237 19.34 10.79 -2.48
N MET A 238 20.24 11.36 -3.28
CA MET A 238 21.63 10.91 -3.40
C MET A 238 22.56 12.14 -3.42
N PRO A 239 23.82 12.00 -2.98
CA PRO A 239 24.74 13.15 -2.86
C PRO A 239 25.19 13.74 -4.20
N ASP A 240 25.06 12.99 -5.30
CA ASP A 240 25.46 13.37 -6.65
C ASP A 240 24.40 14.18 -7.42
N ILE A 241 23.20 14.35 -6.84
CA ILE A 241 22.09 15.11 -7.44
C ILE A 241 21.63 16.26 -6.54
N ASN A 242 20.93 17.24 -7.10
CA ASN A 242 20.38 18.36 -6.32
C ASN A 242 19.28 17.87 -5.37
N CYS A 243 19.63 17.75 -4.10
CA CYS A 243 18.75 17.32 -3.01
C CYS A 243 18.25 18.49 -2.14
N SER A 244 18.15 19.69 -2.70
CA SER A 244 17.38 20.75 -2.01
C SER A 244 15.92 20.32 -1.86
N THR A 245 15.28 20.71 -0.75
CA THR A 245 13.87 20.37 -0.44
C THR A 245 12.93 20.70 -1.61
N ASP A 246 13.12 21.86 -2.23
CA ASP A 246 12.29 22.33 -3.36
C ASP A 246 12.48 21.43 -4.61
N GLU A 247 13.69 20.93 -4.89
CA GLU A 247 13.93 20.02 -6.03
C GLU A 247 13.50 18.58 -5.77
N ILE A 248 13.64 18.08 -4.53
CA ILE A 248 13.08 16.77 -4.15
C ILE A 248 11.56 16.80 -4.32
N LEU A 249 10.90 17.85 -3.83
CA LEU A 249 9.45 18.03 -3.95
C LEU A 249 8.99 18.02 -5.42
N LYS A 250 9.67 18.78 -6.29
CA LYS A 250 9.35 18.84 -7.73
C LYS A 250 9.51 17.48 -8.41
N ARG A 251 10.64 16.79 -8.17
CA ARG A 251 10.89 15.47 -8.75
C ARG A 251 9.84 14.46 -8.31
N ALA A 252 9.53 14.42 -7.01
CA ALA A 252 8.47 13.57 -6.48
C ALA A 252 7.11 13.89 -7.13
N ALA A 253 6.76 15.17 -7.29
CA ALA A 253 5.50 15.57 -7.89
C ALA A 253 5.38 15.24 -9.39
N ASN A 254 6.50 15.19 -10.11
CA ASN A 254 6.55 14.85 -11.53
C ASN A 254 6.33 13.37 -11.80
N VAL A 255 6.77 12.49 -10.88
CA VAL A 255 6.63 11.03 -11.05
C VAL A 255 5.42 10.46 -10.32
N ALA A 256 4.96 11.10 -9.23
CA ALA A 256 3.81 10.61 -8.48
C ALA A 256 2.51 10.74 -9.28
N GLN A 257 1.85 9.61 -9.49
CA GLN A 257 0.47 9.57 -9.98
C GLN A 257 -0.48 9.37 -8.80
N SER A 258 -1.70 9.91 -8.94
CA SER A 258 -2.77 9.69 -7.99
C SER A 258 -4.10 9.41 -8.68
N PHE A 259 -4.87 8.51 -8.10
CA PHE A 259 -6.21 8.17 -8.55
C PHE A 259 -7.05 7.70 -7.36
N ARG A 260 -8.34 7.43 -7.60
CA ARG A 260 -9.25 6.94 -6.58
C ARG A 260 -10.17 5.86 -7.11
N VAL A 261 -10.63 5.00 -6.21
CA VAL A 261 -11.53 3.88 -6.50
C VAL A 261 -12.63 3.88 -5.45
N ASP A 262 -13.88 3.71 -5.88
CA ASP A 262 -14.99 3.52 -4.96
C ASP A 262 -14.92 2.10 -4.37
N THR A 263 -14.88 2.01 -3.05
CA THR A 263 -14.83 0.76 -2.31
C THR A 263 -16.17 0.42 -1.68
N CYS A 264 -16.36 -0.88 -1.42
CA CYS A 264 -17.48 -1.39 -0.66
C CYS A 264 -17.03 -2.48 0.31
N PRO A 265 -17.82 -2.74 1.37
CA PRO A 265 -17.55 -3.85 2.28
C PRO A 265 -17.37 -5.18 1.53
N GLY A 266 -16.33 -5.93 1.89
CA GLY A 266 -15.98 -7.20 1.27
C GLY A 266 -14.97 -7.08 0.12
N ASP A 267 -14.61 -5.86 -0.31
CA ASP A 267 -13.46 -5.64 -1.17
C ASP A 267 -12.17 -6.07 -0.46
N LEU A 268 -11.24 -6.63 -1.22
CA LEU A 268 -9.90 -7.02 -0.77
C LEU A 268 -8.87 -6.20 -1.54
N ILE A 269 -8.04 -5.47 -0.80
CA ILE A 269 -6.91 -4.72 -1.33
C ILE A 269 -5.68 -5.59 -1.21
N ILE A 270 -4.98 -5.83 -2.31
CA ILE A 270 -3.66 -6.48 -2.31
C ILE A 270 -2.65 -5.46 -2.82
N ILE A 271 -1.65 -5.17 -2.00
CA ILE A 271 -0.52 -4.30 -2.33
C ILE A 271 0.74 -5.16 -2.24
N GLY A 272 1.67 -5.00 -3.17
CA GLY A 272 2.94 -5.71 -3.14
C GLY A 272 4.01 -5.02 -3.95
N THR A 273 5.26 -5.31 -3.61
CA THR A 273 6.41 -4.93 -4.43
C THR A 273 6.42 -5.72 -5.74
N ASP A 274 7.31 -5.34 -6.64
CA ASP A 274 7.52 -6.07 -7.89
C ASP A 274 7.80 -7.56 -7.61
N GLY A 275 8.44 -7.92 -6.50
CA GLY A 275 8.68 -9.30 -6.05
C GLY A 275 7.43 -10.20 -6.01
N ILE A 276 6.22 -9.63 -5.85
CA ILE A 276 4.95 -10.35 -6.01
C ILE A 276 4.50 -10.37 -7.47
N PHE A 277 4.39 -9.18 -8.09
CA PHE A 277 3.80 -9.01 -9.42
C PHE A 277 4.76 -9.38 -10.57
N ASP A 278 6.00 -9.77 -10.27
CA ASP A 278 6.93 -10.39 -11.21
C ASP A 278 6.83 -11.92 -11.17
N ASN A 279 6.26 -12.47 -10.09
CA ASN A 279 6.33 -13.90 -9.80
C ASN A 279 4.98 -14.63 -9.79
N ILE A 280 3.85 -13.91 -9.67
CA ILE A 280 2.50 -14.52 -9.59
C ILE A 280 1.55 -13.91 -10.61
N PHE A 281 0.93 -14.69 -11.50
CA PHE A 281 -0.11 -14.17 -12.41
C PHE A 281 -1.37 -13.72 -11.65
N ASP A 282 -2.12 -12.80 -12.25
CA ASP A 282 -3.37 -12.30 -11.67
C ASP A 282 -4.37 -13.42 -11.36
N GLU A 283 -4.45 -14.41 -12.26
CA GLU A 283 -5.35 -15.53 -12.06
C GLU A 283 -4.96 -16.38 -10.83
N ASP A 284 -3.67 -16.59 -10.60
CA ASP A 284 -3.16 -17.34 -9.45
C ASP A 284 -3.39 -16.58 -8.12
N ILE A 285 -3.29 -15.24 -8.14
CA ILE A 285 -3.66 -14.41 -6.97
C ILE A 285 -5.14 -14.59 -6.64
N ILE A 286 -6.02 -14.50 -7.64
CA ILE A 286 -7.47 -14.67 -7.45
C ILE A 286 -7.79 -16.09 -6.95
N ASP A 287 -7.11 -17.11 -7.48
CA ASP A 287 -7.32 -18.50 -7.05
C ASP A 287 -6.90 -18.72 -5.59
N ILE A 288 -5.80 -18.14 -5.12
CA ILE A 288 -5.41 -18.18 -3.70
C ILE A 288 -6.50 -17.56 -2.81
N VAL A 289 -7.07 -16.42 -3.22
CA VAL A 289 -8.17 -15.77 -2.47
C VAL A 289 -9.43 -16.65 -2.48
N ASN A 290 -9.79 -17.24 -3.62
CA ASN A 290 -10.93 -18.15 -3.74
C ASN A 290 -10.75 -19.42 -2.89
N GLN A 291 -9.55 -19.99 -2.86
CA GLN A 291 -9.21 -21.13 -2.02
C GLN A 291 -9.30 -20.77 -0.54
N ALA A 292 -8.83 -19.59 -0.13
CA ALA A 292 -8.98 -19.09 1.22
C ALA A 292 -10.47 -18.94 1.59
N ARG A 293 -11.30 -18.37 0.71
CA ARG A 293 -12.75 -18.26 0.92
C ARG A 293 -13.42 -19.61 1.10
N LYS A 294 -13.08 -20.58 0.25
CA LYS A 294 -13.60 -21.95 0.36
C LYS A 294 -13.16 -22.63 1.66
N ARG A 295 -11.91 -22.43 2.08
CA ARG A 295 -11.32 -23.06 3.27
C ARG A 295 -11.89 -22.50 4.58
N TYR A 296 -12.02 -21.18 4.68
CA TYR A 296 -12.42 -20.50 5.91
C TYR A 296 -13.95 -20.28 6.01
N GLY A 297 -14.69 -20.37 4.90
CA GLY A 297 -16.16 -20.31 4.92
C GLY A 297 -16.66 -19.06 5.64
N ARG A 298 -17.44 -19.23 6.72
CA ARG A 298 -17.94 -18.10 7.53
C ARG A 298 -16.84 -17.29 8.21
N VAL A 299 -15.73 -17.92 8.61
CA VAL A 299 -14.58 -17.25 9.24
C VAL A 299 -13.98 -16.19 8.31
N PHE A 300 -14.15 -16.34 7.00
CA PHE A 300 -13.68 -15.38 6.01
C PHE A 300 -14.25 -13.97 6.23
N ASP A 301 -15.54 -13.88 6.59
CA ASP A 301 -16.20 -12.61 6.85
C ASP A 301 -16.09 -12.20 8.34
N ASP A 302 -16.01 -13.18 9.25
CA ASP A 302 -16.01 -12.94 10.70
C ASP A 302 -14.62 -12.57 11.27
N ASN A 303 -13.52 -13.01 10.64
CA ASN A 303 -12.15 -12.70 11.05
C ASN A 303 -11.26 -12.34 9.84
N PRO A 304 -11.47 -11.16 9.24
CA PRO A 304 -10.76 -10.73 8.04
C PRO A 304 -9.25 -10.62 8.23
N VAL A 305 -8.78 -10.31 9.44
CA VAL A 305 -7.34 -10.20 9.75
C VAL A 305 -6.63 -11.55 9.63
N LEU A 306 -7.20 -12.61 10.20
CA LEU A 306 -6.65 -13.96 10.11
C LEU A 306 -6.59 -14.44 8.66
N VAL A 307 -7.63 -14.15 7.88
CA VAL A 307 -7.68 -14.53 6.48
C VAL A 307 -6.71 -13.72 5.62
N ALA A 308 -6.56 -12.42 5.89
CA ALA A 308 -5.57 -11.58 5.23
C ALA A 308 -4.15 -12.10 5.47
N ASP A 309 -3.82 -12.48 6.71
CA ASP A 309 -2.52 -13.09 7.05
C ASP A 309 -2.28 -14.40 6.28
N PHE A 310 -3.30 -15.27 6.22
CA PHE A 310 -3.20 -16.51 5.46
C PHE A 310 -2.94 -16.23 3.96
N ILE A 311 -3.72 -15.34 3.34
CA ILE A 311 -3.55 -15.00 1.92
C ILE A 311 -2.16 -14.40 1.67
N ALA A 312 -1.71 -13.47 2.54
CA ALA A 312 -0.39 -12.86 2.42
C ALA A 312 0.74 -13.89 2.47
N LYS A 313 0.66 -14.87 3.39
CA LYS A 313 1.64 -15.97 3.50
C LYS A 313 1.64 -16.90 2.28
N GLU A 314 0.47 -17.25 1.76
CA GLU A 314 0.36 -18.07 0.55
C GLU A 314 0.93 -17.34 -0.68
N LEU A 315 0.62 -16.04 -0.83
CA LEU A 315 1.20 -15.21 -1.89
C LEU A 315 2.73 -15.13 -1.78
N LEU A 316 3.26 -14.82 -0.60
CA LEU A 316 4.71 -14.78 -0.38
C LEU A 316 5.37 -16.13 -0.71
N THR A 317 4.80 -17.23 -0.21
CA THR A 317 5.32 -18.58 -0.44
C THR A 317 5.29 -18.95 -1.92
N TYR A 318 4.23 -18.56 -2.63
CA TYR A 318 4.14 -18.77 -4.07
C TYR A 318 5.23 -17.99 -4.80
N ALA A 319 5.36 -16.68 -4.52
CA ALA A 319 6.34 -15.82 -5.17
C ALA A 319 7.77 -16.31 -4.94
N LEU A 320 8.14 -16.67 -3.71
CA LEU A 320 9.44 -17.26 -3.39
C LEU A 320 9.71 -18.54 -4.19
N LYS A 321 8.71 -19.44 -4.28
CA LYS A 321 8.85 -20.67 -5.09
C LYS A 321 9.00 -20.40 -6.58
N ALA A 322 8.33 -19.37 -7.11
CA ALA A 322 8.43 -18.99 -8.51
C ALA A 322 9.77 -18.30 -8.83
N ALA A 323 10.33 -17.57 -7.87
CA ALA A 323 11.63 -16.90 -7.95
C ALA A 323 12.83 -17.85 -7.78
N ASN A 324 12.63 -19.03 -7.19
CA ASN A 324 13.69 -20.00 -6.98
C ASN A 324 14.33 -20.47 -8.30
N SER A 325 15.64 -20.72 -8.23
CA SER A 325 16.40 -21.30 -9.34
C SER A 325 15.80 -22.63 -9.79
N VAL A 326 15.79 -22.85 -11.10
CA VAL A 326 15.31 -24.08 -11.70
C VAL A 326 16.38 -25.16 -11.55
N PRO A 327 16.07 -26.33 -10.95
CA PRO A 327 17.04 -27.41 -10.80
C PRO A 327 17.57 -27.89 -12.14
N SER A 328 18.84 -28.29 -12.20
CA SER A 328 19.44 -28.87 -13.41
C SER A 328 18.60 -30.01 -13.98
N GLY A 329 18.25 -29.92 -15.26
CA GLY A 329 17.41 -30.90 -15.95
C GLY A 329 15.89 -30.68 -15.80
N SER A 330 15.46 -29.70 -15.01
CA SER A 330 14.05 -29.27 -14.93
C SER A 330 13.79 -28.08 -15.87
N ARG A 331 12.52 -27.91 -16.26
CA ARG A 331 12.09 -26.74 -17.03
C ARG A 331 11.61 -25.63 -16.10
N ALA A 332 11.94 -24.40 -16.44
CA ALA A 332 11.41 -23.22 -15.77
C ALA A 332 9.91 -23.10 -15.98
N LYS A 333 9.16 -22.70 -14.96
CA LYS A 333 7.78 -22.24 -15.16
C LYS A 333 7.80 -20.84 -15.72
N VAL A 334 6.81 -20.55 -16.56
CA VAL A 334 6.54 -19.18 -17.00
C VAL A 334 6.08 -18.34 -15.81
N THR A 335 6.68 -17.16 -15.65
CA THR A 335 6.33 -16.14 -14.66
C THR A 335 5.99 -14.82 -15.34
N PRO A 336 5.25 -13.91 -14.68
CA PRO A 336 4.98 -12.58 -15.21
C PRO A 336 6.23 -11.81 -15.63
N PHE A 337 7.31 -11.87 -14.84
CA PHE A 337 8.59 -11.24 -15.19
C PHE A 337 9.17 -11.79 -16.49
N SER A 338 9.18 -13.12 -16.63
CA SER A 338 9.68 -13.76 -17.84
C SER A 338 8.81 -13.47 -19.07
N GLU A 339 7.50 -13.29 -18.90
CA GLU A 339 6.59 -12.83 -19.96
C GLU A 339 6.85 -11.36 -20.30
N GLY A 340 7.02 -10.49 -19.30
CA GLY A 340 7.33 -9.07 -19.50
C GLY A 340 8.66 -8.88 -20.24
N ALA A 341 9.69 -9.64 -19.88
CA ALA A 341 10.96 -9.61 -20.59
C ALA A 341 10.82 -10.00 -22.07
N LEU A 342 9.95 -10.97 -22.36
CA LEU A 342 9.68 -11.40 -23.72
C LEU A 342 8.87 -10.35 -24.50
N ILE A 343 7.82 -9.80 -23.90
CA ILE A 343 6.90 -8.85 -24.53
C ILE A 343 7.59 -7.50 -24.76
N ASP A 344 8.23 -6.95 -23.72
CA ASP A 344 8.68 -5.56 -23.73
C ASP A 344 10.05 -5.38 -24.39
N VAL A 345 10.95 -6.37 -24.26
CA VAL A 345 12.34 -6.26 -24.71
C VAL A 345 12.83 -7.46 -25.53
N ASN A 346 11.93 -8.39 -25.89
CA ASN A 346 12.24 -9.58 -26.67
C ASN A 346 13.41 -10.39 -26.09
N ARG A 347 13.45 -10.53 -24.77
CA ARG A 347 14.44 -11.33 -24.03
C ARG A 347 13.82 -12.58 -23.45
N HIS A 348 14.46 -13.71 -23.71
CA HIS A 348 14.04 -15.00 -23.20
C HIS A 348 14.70 -15.25 -21.83
N ILE A 349 13.96 -14.94 -20.77
CA ILE A 349 14.37 -15.19 -19.38
C ILE A 349 13.69 -16.46 -18.89
N GLU A 350 14.44 -17.30 -18.17
CA GLU A 350 13.93 -18.49 -17.50
C GLU A 350 13.67 -18.20 -16.01
N GLY A 351 12.50 -18.60 -15.52
CA GLY A 351 12.14 -18.53 -14.11
C GLY A 351 11.59 -17.18 -13.65
N GLY A 352 11.37 -17.07 -12.34
CA GLY A 352 10.97 -15.82 -11.69
C GLY A 352 12.13 -14.89 -11.41
N LYS A 353 11.81 -13.75 -10.78
CA LYS A 353 12.78 -12.75 -10.35
C LYS A 353 13.09 -12.94 -8.86
N PRO A 354 14.35 -13.27 -8.51
CA PRO A 354 14.80 -13.26 -7.12
C PRO A 354 14.80 -11.84 -6.56
N ASP A 355 13.92 -11.55 -5.59
CA ASP A 355 13.84 -10.21 -5.01
C ASP A 355 13.57 -10.17 -3.50
N ASP A 356 13.55 -8.95 -2.94
CA ASP A 356 12.82 -8.67 -1.70
C ASP A 356 11.32 -8.74 -2.03
N ILE A 357 10.58 -9.55 -1.28
CA ILE A 357 9.18 -9.83 -1.58
C ILE A 357 8.34 -9.39 -0.40
N THR A 358 7.55 -8.35 -0.62
CA THR A 358 6.62 -7.84 0.38
C THR A 358 5.21 -7.79 -0.19
N VAL A 359 4.26 -8.29 0.60
CA VAL A 359 2.84 -8.28 0.26
C VAL A 359 2.01 -7.89 1.46
N MET A 360 0.95 -7.14 1.18
CA MET A 360 -0.06 -6.73 2.13
C MET A 360 -1.43 -7.04 1.55
N VAL A 361 -2.27 -7.61 2.41
CA VAL A 361 -3.64 -7.97 2.09
C VAL A 361 -4.54 -7.29 3.11
N ALA A 362 -5.55 -6.57 2.68
CA ALA A 362 -6.46 -5.86 3.57
C ALA A 362 -7.91 -5.94 3.09
N PHE A 363 -8.80 -6.40 3.95
CA PHE A 363 -10.24 -6.33 3.71
C PHE A 363 -10.76 -4.93 4.01
N VAL A 364 -11.68 -4.46 3.19
CA VAL A 364 -12.50 -3.29 3.47
C VAL A 364 -13.78 -3.76 4.17
N ALA A 365 -14.00 -3.33 5.41
CA ALA A 365 -15.19 -3.68 6.17
C ALA A 365 -15.65 -2.51 7.06
N TYR A 366 -16.89 -2.56 7.53
CA TYR A 366 -17.39 -1.58 8.50
C TYR A 366 -16.65 -1.71 9.83
N SER A 367 -16.39 -0.56 10.44
CA SER A 367 -15.64 -0.46 11.71
C SER A 367 -16.32 -1.17 12.89
N ASP A 368 -17.64 -1.34 12.87
CA ASP A 368 -18.47 -1.89 13.95
C ASP A 368 -18.52 -3.42 14.00
N ARG A 369 -18.42 -4.11 12.85
CA ARG A 369 -18.60 -5.58 12.71
C ARG A 369 -17.69 -6.43 13.59
N LEU A 370 -16.58 -5.87 14.07
CA LEU A 370 -15.60 -6.59 14.89
C LEU A 370 -15.65 -6.22 16.38
N SER A 371 -16.44 -5.22 16.77
CA SER A 371 -16.55 -4.78 18.18
C SER A 371 -17.46 -5.68 19.03
N SER A 372 -18.45 -6.35 18.43
CA SER A 372 -19.49 -7.11 19.17
C SER A 372 -19.25 -8.62 19.27
N ASN A 373 -18.36 -9.20 18.47
CA ASN A 373 -18.18 -10.66 18.37
C ASN A 373 -16.75 -11.19 18.65
N MET A 374 -15.81 -10.34 19.07
CA MET A 374 -14.51 -10.81 19.58
C MET A 374 -14.62 -11.38 21.00
N SER A 375 -15.54 -12.34 21.20
CA SER A 375 -15.40 -13.30 22.28
C SER A 375 -14.29 -14.28 21.91
N ASN A 376 -13.13 -14.13 22.55
CA ASN A 376 -12.09 -15.16 22.73
C ASN A 376 -11.28 -15.63 21.51
N ILE A 377 -10.96 -14.74 20.57
CA ILE A 377 -9.78 -14.97 19.73
C ILE A 377 -8.90 -13.72 19.85
N SER A 378 -8.11 -13.66 20.93
CA SER A 378 -6.82 -13.00 20.84
C SER A 378 -6.12 -13.66 19.66
N PRO A 379 -5.80 -12.97 18.56
CA PRO A 379 -4.97 -13.57 17.53
C PRO A 379 -3.68 -13.93 18.26
N GLU A 380 -3.41 -15.22 18.47
CA GLU A 380 -2.09 -15.74 18.88
C GLU A 380 -1.04 -15.51 17.76
N ILE A 381 -1.24 -14.49 16.92
CA ILE A 381 -0.42 -14.18 15.76
C ILE A 381 0.60 -13.13 16.16
N TYR A 382 1.40 -13.46 17.18
CA TYR A 382 2.52 -12.64 17.66
C TYR A 382 3.70 -13.53 18.04
N SER A 383 4.19 -14.36 17.14
CA SER A 383 5.54 -14.90 17.27
C SER A 383 6.03 -15.57 15.99
N GLY A 384 7.26 -15.21 15.58
CA GLY A 384 8.10 -16.05 14.73
C GLY A 384 8.59 -15.37 13.45
N THR A 385 9.78 -14.75 13.55
CA THR A 385 10.77 -14.51 12.46
C THR A 385 10.35 -13.82 11.16
N SER A 386 9.08 -13.42 11.03
CA SER A 386 8.49 -12.87 9.82
C SER A 386 7.62 -11.69 10.27
N TYR A 387 8.01 -10.48 9.92
CA TYR A 387 7.37 -9.26 10.40
C TYR A 387 5.90 -9.24 9.95
N LEU A 388 4.98 -9.31 10.92
CA LEU A 388 3.55 -9.32 10.69
C LEU A 388 2.90 -8.14 11.40
N GLY A 389 2.09 -7.37 10.68
CA GLY A 389 1.31 -6.26 11.24
C GLY A 389 -0.17 -6.40 10.93
N SER A 390 -1.03 -6.40 11.95
CA SER A 390 -2.48 -6.23 11.77
C SER A 390 -2.98 -5.00 12.52
N SER A 391 -3.76 -4.17 11.84
CA SER A 391 -4.44 -3.03 12.43
C SER A 391 -5.95 -3.26 12.33
N ALA A 392 -6.59 -3.29 13.48
CA ALA A 392 -8.00 -2.96 13.63
C ALA A 392 -8.04 -1.68 14.49
N LYS A 393 -9.05 -0.83 14.33
CA LYS A 393 -9.27 0.31 15.21
C LYS A 393 -9.52 -0.22 16.64
N PHE A 394 -8.46 -0.39 17.43
CA PHE A 394 -8.55 -0.90 18.80
C PHE A 394 -9.10 0.21 19.70
N ASN A 395 -10.23 -0.07 20.37
CA ASN A 395 -10.80 0.65 21.53
C ASN A 395 -10.06 1.92 21.96
N ASN A 396 -10.58 3.10 21.60
CA ASN A 396 -10.11 4.43 22.06
C ASN A 396 -8.60 4.73 21.97
N ASP A 397 -7.78 3.82 21.44
CA ASP A 397 -6.34 3.97 21.29
C ASP A 397 -6.09 4.62 19.93
N MET A 398 -5.88 5.93 19.95
CA MET A 398 -5.76 6.72 18.74
C MET A 398 -4.49 6.31 17.98
N SER A 399 -4.72 5.51 16.92
CA SER A 399 -3.80 5.14 15.84
C SER A 399 -2.55 4.34 16.26
N MET A 400 -2.69 3.00 16.26
CA MET A 400 -1.55 2.09 16.12
C MET A 400 -1.20 1.93 14.65
N TYR A 401 -0.05 2.48 14.26
CA TYR A 401 0.60 2.23 12.99
C TYR A 401 1.58 1.07 13.15
N ILE A 402 1.64 0.17 12.17
CA ILE A 402 2.65 -0.89 12.15
C ILE A 402 3.56 -0.66 10.94
N ILE A 403 4.83 -0.39 11.21
CA ILE A 403 5.85 -0.16 10.17
C ILE A 403 6.92 -1.22 10.35
N ASN A 404 7.15 -2.05 9.33
CA ASN A 404 8.11 -3.16 9.37
C ASN A 404 7.96 -4.04 10.63
N GLY A 405 6.72 -4.30 11.06
CA GLY A 405 6.39 -5.09 12.25
C GLY A 405 6.53 -4.37 13.60
N GLU A 406 7.10 -3.16 13.63
CA GLU A 406 7.17 -2.33 14.83
C GLU A 406 5.89 -1.49 15.00
N ARG A 407 5.40 -1.39 16.24
CA ARG A 407 4.20 -0.60 16.56
C ARG A 407 4.57 0.82 16.95
N TYR A 408 3.81 1.77 16.43
CA TYR A 408 3.95 3.19 16.71
C TYR A 408 2.59 3.77 17.13
N SER A 409 2.58 4.54 18.21
CA SER A 409 1.44 5.36 18.61
C SER A 409 1.57 6.77 18.07
N TYR A 410 0.44 7.46 17.93
CA TYR A 410 0.39 8.88 17.55
C TYR A 410 1.41 9.76 18.31
N SER A 411 1.45 9.63 19.65
CA SER A 411 2.33 10.45 20.50
C SER A 411 3.83 10.10 20.36
N SER A 412 4.15 8.86 20.00
CA SER A 412 5.53 8.40 19.85
C SER A 412 6.19 8.88 18.55
N ILE A 413 5.40 9.13 17.50
CA ILE A 413 5.89 9.61 16.20
C ILE A 413 6.19 11.12 16.28
N SER A 414 5.36 11.91 16.96
CA SER A 414 5.53 13.37 17.04
C SER A 414 6.81 13.84 17.73
N GLU A 415 7.38 13.06 18.66
CA GLU A 415 8.58 13.46 19.41
C GLU A 415 9.90 13.08 18.71
N LYS A 416 9.94 12.02 17.90
CA LYS A 416 11.18 11.53 17.27
C LYS A 416 11.41 12.06 15.85
N PHE A 417 10.35 12.43 15.14
CA PHE A 417 10.42 12.72 13.69
C PHE A 417 10.03 14.15 13.32
N SER A 418 9.83 15.04 14.30
CA SER A 418 9.48 16.45 14.04
C SER A 418 10.65 17.27 13.45
N ILE A 419 11.06 16.94 12.23
CA ILE A 419 11.84 17.80 11.34
C ILE A 419 11.00 19.04 10.95
N LEU A 420 9.69 19.04 11.23
CA LEU A 420 8.77 20.18 11.10
C LEU A 420 8.99 21.33 12.11
N GLY A 421 10.20 21.47 12.69
CA GLY A 421 10.58 22.49 13.69
C GLY A 421 10.36 23.97 13.31
N SER A 422 9.73 24.27 12.18
CA SER A 422 9.33 25.63 11.77
C SER A 422 7.83 25.86 11.61
N LEU A 423 6.97 24.83 11.69
CA LEU A 423 5.51 24.99 11.57
C LEU A 423 4.76 24.98 12.91
N THR A 424 5.38 24.49 13.98
CA THR A 424 4.78 24.43 15.33
C THR A 424 5.24 25.56 16.27
N SER A 425 6.26 26.33 15.93
CA SER A 425 6.89 27.32 16.83
C SER A 425 6.48 28.78 16.61
N ARG A 426 5.58 29.08 15.68
CA ARG A 426 4.90 30.39 15.62
C ARG A 426 3.43 30.14 15.91
N TYR A 427 2.86 30.91 16.83
CA TYR A 427 1.47 30.87 17.30
C TYR A 427 1.20 29.86 18.43
N LYS A 428 1.82 30.11 19.59
CA LYS A 428 1.12 30.03 20.87
C LYS A 428 0.51 31.40 21.18
#